data_AF-I0HW48-F1
#
_entry.id   AF-I0HW48-F1
#
_cell.length_a   1.000
_cell.length_b   1.000
_cell.length_c   1.000
_cell.angle_alpha   90.00
_cell.angle_beta   90.00
_cell.angle_gamma   90.00
#
_symmetry.space_group_name_H-M   'P 1'
#
loop_
_entity.id
_entity.type
_entity.pdbx_description
1 polymer ?
#
loop_
_entity_poly.entity_id
_entity_poly.type
_entity_poly.pdbx_seq_one_letter_code
_entity_poly.pdbx_strand_id
1 'polypeptide(L)'
;MSIRCRRCSAGGPAQGFTLIELAIVVVVLGVLAAVALPSFMDSIRKGRRSDAYAAVAAVQQAQERWRSNHAQYTTSLTDLGLSSSSSSGHYTIEIGSSGAAGDTLSSAYVVTARGNRGSSQASDSQCRNMSMRLRGGNLEYAGCGSCGDFSYAVTNACWPK
;
A
#
# COMPACT_ATOMS: atom_id res chain seq x y z
N MET A 1 21.34 -1.94 77.85
CA MET A 1 20.44 -2.22 76.72
C MET A 1 21.14 -1.74 75.45
N SER A 2 21.90 -2.62 74.79
CA SER A 2 22.79 -2.28 73.66
C SER A 2 22.08 -2.59 72.34
N ILE A 3 21.74 -1.54 71.59
CA ILE A 3 21.17 -1.65 70.24
C ILE A 3 22.35 -1.70 69.27
N ARG A 4 22.61 -2.89 68.70
CA ARG A 4 23.61 -3.08 67.65
C ARG A 4 23.05 -2.54 66.33
N CYS A 5 23.74 -1.55 65.76
CA CYS A 5 23.52 -1.02 64.43
C CYS A 5 23.71 -2.15 63.39
N ARG A 6 22.66 -2.46 62.62
CA ARG A 6 22.72 -3.38 61.48
C ARG A 6 23.55 -2.73 60.38
N ARG A 7 24.58 -3.45 59.92
CA ARG A 7 25.35 -3.16 58.70
C ARG A 7 24.44 -2.69 57.57
N CYS A 8 24.59 -1.45 57.13
CA CYS A 8 24.20 -1.04 55.79
C CYS A 8 25.15 -1.74 54.81
N SER A 9 24.59 -2.61 53.95
CA SER A 9 25.32 -3.25 52.86
C SER A 9 25.80 -2.17 51.90
N ALA A 10 27.12 -2.09 51.70
CA ALA A 10 27.73 -1.22 50.71
C ALA A 10 27.28 -1.65 49.31
N GLY A 11 26.62 -0.75 48.56
CA GLY A 11 26.40 -0.93 47.14
C GLY A 11 27.74 -1.00 46.42
N GLY A 12 27.97 -2.07 45.65
CA GLY A 12 29.14 -2.16 44.78
C GLY A 12 29.16 -1.02 43.76
N PRO A 13 30.34 -0.64 43.24
CA PRO A 13 30.46 0.47 42.31
C PRO A 13 29.58 0.21 41.08
N ALA A 14 28.64 1.13 40.80
CA ALA A 14 27.87 1.09 39.57
C ALA A 14 28.84 1.25 38.39
N GLN A 15 29.05 0.17 37.64
CA GLN A 15 29.81 0.19 36.40
C GLN A 15 29.03 1.01 35.37
N GLY A 16 29.52 2.23 35.08
CA GLY A 16 28.98 3.07 34.03
C GLY A 16 29.48 2.63 32.65
N PHE A 17 28.61 2.73 31.64
CA PHE A 17 28.99 2.57 30.23
C PHE A 17 30.05 3.61 29.84
N THR A 18 31.04 3.20 29.06
CA THR A 18 32.03 4.15 28.54
C THR A 18 31.48 4.94 27.35
N LEU A 19 31.91 6.20 27.17
CA LEU A 19 31.49 7.02 26.02
C LEU A 19 31.90 6.38 24.68
N ILE A 20 33.05 5.69 24.65
CA ILE A 20 33.54 5.03 23.44
C ILE A 20 32.71 3.78 23.09
N GLU A 21 32.24 3.05 24.09
CA GLU A 21 31.38 1.88 23.90
C GLU A 21 30.03 2.29 23.32
N LEU A 22 29.45 3.39 23.81
CA LEU A 22 28.24 3.96 23.23
C LEU A 22 28.49 4.47 21.79
N ALA A 23 29.63 5.12 21.54
CA ALA A 23 29.99 5.61 20.21
C ALA A 23 30.09 4.48 19.17
N ILE A 24 30.69 3.35 19.51
CA ILE A 24 30.78 2.20 18.60
C ILE A 24 29.39 1.59 18.37
N VAL A 25 28.56 1.47 19.40
CA VAL A 25 27.20 0.94 19.28
C VAL A 25 26.35 1.76 18.33
N VAL A 26 26.35 3.09 18.45
CA VAL A 26 25.56 3.95 17.54
C VAL A 26 26.07 3.89 16.10
N VAL A 27 27.37 3.74 15.90
CA VAL A 27 27.97 3.56 14.57
C VAL A 27 27.47 2.25 13.94
N VAL A 28 27.52 1.13 14.67
CA VAL A 28 27.03 -0.17 14.16
C VAL A 28 25.52 -0.12 13.89
N LEU A 29 24.73 0.46 14.80
CA LEU A 29 23.29 0.64 14.61
C LEU A 29 22.98 1.51 13.38
N GLY A 30 23.77 2.56 13.12
CA GLY A 30 23.62 3.40 11.94
C GLY A 30 23.79 2.63 10.63
N VAL A 31 24.80 1.75 10.54
CA VAL A 31 25.04 0.91 9.37
C VAL A 31 23.88 -0.09 9.16
N LEU A 32 23.42 -0.74 10.25
CA LEU A 32 22.28 -1.67 10.17
C LEU A 32 20.99 -0.97 9.71
N ALA A 33 20.72 0.21 10.27
CA ALA A 33 19.53 0.99 9.91
C ALA A 33 19.53 1.40 8.43
N ALA A 34 20.69 1.77 7.86
CA ALA A 34 20.82 2.18 6.46
C ALA A 34 20.37 1.08 5.48
N VAL A 35 20.63 -0.20 5.80
CA VAL A 35 20.24 -1.34 4.96
C VAL A 35 18.82 -1.82 5.27
N ALA A 36 18.44 -1.86 6.55
CA ALA A 36 17.17 -2.43 6.98
C ALA A 36 15.95 -1.54 6.66
N LEU A 37 16.09 -0.22 6.83
CA LEU A 37 14.98 0.71 6.65
C LEU A 37 14.34 0.69 5.25
N PRO A 38 15.07 0.73 4.12
CA PRO A 38 14.44 0.70 2.80
C PRO A 38 13.64 -0.60 2.59
N SER A 39 14.20 -1.76 2.99
CA SER A 39 13.54 -3.06 2.86
C SER A 39 12.27 -3.17 3.72
N PHE A 40 12.31 -2.62 4.94
CA PHE A 40 11.15 -2.57 5.82
C PHE A 40 10.03 -1.69 5.24
N MET A 41 10.38 -0.52 4.69
CA MET A 41 9.40 0.36 4.05
C MET A 41 8.75 -0.31 2.84
N ASP A 42 9.50 -1.04 2.02
CA ASP A 42 8.93 -1.80 0.90
C ASP A 42 7.99 -2.92 1.34
N SER A 43 8.30 -3.57 2.47
CA SER A 43 7.42 -4.58 3.06
C SER A 43 6.08 -3.99 3.50
N ILE A 44 6.10 -2.80 4.14
CA ILE A 44 4.88 -2.06 4.49
C ILE A 44 4.11 -1.66 3.24
N ARG A 45 4.79 -1.11 2.21
CA ARG A 45 4.14 -0.71 0.95
C ARG A 45 3.46 -1.89 0.28
N LYS A 46 4.12 -3.05 0.23
CA LYS A 46 3.54 -4.30 -0.31
C LYS A 46 2.31 -4.73 0.48
N GLY A 47 2.33 -4.64 1.80
CA GLY A 47 1.15 -4.85 2.64
C GLY A 47 0.01 -3.90 2.28
N ARG A 48 0.30 -2.61 2.10
CA ARG A 48 -0.68 -1.60 1.71
C ARG A 48 -1.24 -1.79 0.28
N ARG A 49 -0.49 -2.40 -0.65
CA ARG A 49 -1.02 -2.76 -1.98
C ARG A 49 -2.22 -3.73 -1.87
N SER A 50 -2.30 -4.51 -0.79
CA SER A 50 -3.47 -5.36 -0.54
C SER A 50 -4.79 -4.60 -0.40
N ASP A 51 -4.73 -3.39 0.17
CA ASP A 51 -5.88 -2.48 0.26
C ASP A 51 -6.30 -1.98 -1.14
N ALA A 52 -5.36 -1.72 -2.04
CA ALA A 52 -5.66 -1.40 -3.43
C ALA A 52 -6.33 -2.57 -4.17
N TYR A 53 -5.85 -3.80 -3.98
CA TYR A 53 -6.49 -4.97 -4.59
C TYR A 53 -7.91 -5.16 -4.07
N ALA A 54 -8.11 -5.07 -2.76
CA ALA A 54 -9.43 -5.21 -2.15
C ALA A 54 -10.39 -4.13 -2.65
N ALA A 55 -9.93 -2.88 -2.74
CA ALA A 55 -10.70 -1.77 -3.29
C ALA A 55 -11.11 -2.01 -4.76
N VAL A 56 -10.17 -2.43 -5.61
CA VAL A 56 -10.44 -2.72 -7.02
C VAL A 56 -11.39 -3.92 -7.17
N ALA A 57 -11.18 -4.98 -6.40
CA ALA A 57 -12.06 -6.16 -6.41
C ALA A 57 -13.48 -5.82 -5.93
N ALA A 58 -13.63 -4.93 -4.95
CA ALA A 58 -14.92 -4.45 -4.50
C ALA A 58 -15.65 -3.66 -5.60
N VAL A 59 -14.93 -2.79 -6.32
CA VAL A 59 -15.48 -2.08 -7.49
C VAL A 59 -15.92 -3.07 -8.56
N GLN A 60 -15.09 -4.06 -8.89
CA GLN A 60 -15.43 -5.10 -9.85
C GLN A 60 -16.75 -5.79 -9.45
N GLN A 61 -16.82 -6.37 -8.26
CA GLN A 61 -18.05 -7.04 -7.79
C GLN A 61 -19.28 -6.13 -7.82
N ALA A 62 -19.13 -4.85 -7.49
CA ALA A 62 -20.22 -3.88 -7.56
C ALA A 62 -20.64 -3.60 -9.02
N GLN A 63 -19.70 -3.54 -9.96
CA GLN A 63 -19.96 -3.40 -11.39
C GLN A 63 -20.72 -4.60 -11.94
N GLU A 64 -20.35 -5.83 -11.58
CA GLU A 64 -21.12 -7.01 -12.00
C GLU A 64 -22.54 -7.01 -11.45
N ARG A 65 -22.74 -6.60 -10.18
CA ARG A 65 -24.08 -6.44 -9.61
C ARG A 65 -24.88 -5.34 -10.33
N TRP A 66 -24.23 -4.23 -10.67
CA TRP A 66 -24.83 -3.14 -11.42
C TRP A 66 -25.31 -3.58 -12.81
N ARG A 67 -24.50 -4.39 -13.52
CA ARG A 67 -24.84 -4.92 -14.86
C ARG A 67 -26.04 -5.86 -14.87
N SER A 68 -26.38 -6.49 -13.75
CA SER A 68 -27.60 -7.30 -13.67
C SER A 68 -28.87 -6.48 -13.90
N ASN A 69 -28.84 -5.17 -13.62
CA ASN A 69 -29.99 -4.28 -13.79
C ASN A 69 -29.77 -3.19 -14.85
N HIS A 70 -28.56 -3.04 -15.38
CA HIS A 70 -28.21 -1.98 -16.33
C HIS A 70 -27.45 -2.53 -17.55
N ALA A 71 -27.76 -1.98 -18.72
CA ALA A 71 -27.12 -2.39 -19.98
C ALA A 71 -25.64 -1.99 -20.08
N GLN A 72 -25.17 -1.08 -19.23
CA GLN A 72 -23.81 -0.54 -19.23
C GLN A 72 -23.24 -0.47 -17.81
N TYR A 73 -21.92 -0.58 -17.71
CA TYR A 73 -21.14 -0.26 -16.53
C TYR A 73 -21.23 1.24 -16.24
N THR A 74 -21.10 1.63 -14.98
CA THR A 74 -21.08 3.05 -14.57
C THR A 74 -19.64 3.51 -14.33
N THR A 75 -19.35 4.79 -14.56
CA THR A 75 -18.08 5.41 -14.14
C THR A 75 -18.20 6.11 -12.78
N SER A 76 -19.39 6.09 -12.18
CA SER A 76 -19.68 6.73 -10.92
C SER A 76 -19.57 5.74 -9.76
N LEU A 77 -18.68 6.02 -8.81
CA LEU A 77 -18.55 5.22 -7.59
C LEU A 77 -19.79 5.31 -6.69
N THR A 78 -20.51 6.44 -6.72
CA THR A 78 -21.70 6.63 -5.89
C THR A 78 -22.85 5.73 -6.34
N ASP A 79 -22.97 5.46 -7.64
CA ASP A 79 -23.97 4.55 -8.20
C ASP A 79 -23.74 3.11 -7.72
N LEU A 80 -22.48 2.77 -7.48
CA LEU A 80 -22.04 1.49 -6.92
C LEU A 80 -22.12 1.43 -5.38
N GLY A 81 -22.48 2.54 -4.72
CA GLY A 81 -22.47 2.66 -3.27
C GLY A 81 -21.07 2.61 -2.64
N LEU A 82 -20.04 2.98 -3.40
CA LEU A 82 -18.64 2.92 -2.98
C LEU A 82 -18.05 4.31 -2.76
N SER A 83 -17.08 4.40 -1.85
CA SER A 83 -16.28 5.60 -1.64
C SER A 83 -15.13 5.71 -2.65
N SER A 84 -14.69 6.93 -2.93
CA SER A 84 -13.45 7.20 -3.69
C SER A 84 -12.18 6.96 -2.88
N SER A 85 -12.27 6.51 -1.63
CA SER A 85 -11.13 6.11 -0.81
C SER A 85 -11.17 4.61 -0.58
N SER A 86 -10.00 3.99 -0.56
CA SER A 86 -9.83 2.61 -0.08
C SER A 86 -10.14 2.50 1.41
N SER A 87 -10.37 1.26 1.87
CA SER A 87 -10.78 0.97 3.26
C SER A 87 -9.77 1.44 4.30
N SER A 88 -8.48 1.34 3.98
CA SER A 88 -7.39 1.81 4.85
C SER A 88 -6.92 3.24 4.54
N GLY A 89 -7.57 3.93 3.59
CA GLY A 89 -7.27 5.33 3.26
C GLY A 89 -5.93 5.57 2.58
N HIS A 90 -5.33 4.54 1.98
CA HIS A 90 -4.03 4.65 1.30
C HIS A 90 -4.15 4.97 -0.20
N TYR A 91 -5.30 4.69 -0.79
CA TYR A 91 -5.54 4.87 -2.22
C TYR A 91 -6.82 5.65 -2.48
N THR A 92 -6.79 6.50 -3.50
CA THR A 92 -7.98 7.07 -4.15
C THR A 92 -8.39 6.17 -5.29
N ILE A 93 -9.67 5.82 -5.35
CA ILE A 93 -10.28 4.95 -6.37
C ILE A 93 -10.99 5.83 -7.39
N GLU A 94 -10.78 5.53 -8.67
CA GLU A 94 -11.45 6.18 -9.78
C GLU A 94 -11.87 5.14 -10.82
N ILE A 95 -13.01 5.36 -11.46
CA ILE A 95 -13.51 4.53 -12.56
C ILE A 95 -13.57 5.38 -13.82
N GLY A 96 -13.14 4.83 -14.95
CA GLY A 96 -13.21 5.47 -16.24
C GLY A 96 -13.63 4.49 -17.34
N SER A 97 -13.76 5.02 -18.55
CA SER A 97 -13.80 4.18 -19.75
C SER A 97 -12.41 3.58 -20.01
N SER A 98 -12.35 2.43 -20.66
CA SER A 98 -11.10 1.74 -20.98
C SER A 98 -10.17 2.51 -21.95
N GLY A 99 -10.69 3.56 -22.61
CA GLY A 99 -9.94 4.46 -23.49
C GLY A 99 -9.49 3.87 -24.84
N ALA A 100 -9.74 2.58 -25.10
CA ALA A 100 -9.39 1.96 -26.38
C ALA A 100 -10.48 2.21 -27.44
N ALA A 101 -10.06 2.46 -28.68
CA ALA A 101 -10.98 2.70 -29.79
C ALA A 101 -11.96 1.52 -29.97
N GLY A 102 -13.26 1.82 -30.02
CA GLY A 102 -14.33 0.84 -30.15
C GLY A 102 -14.82 0.23 -28.84
N ASP A 103 -14.15 0.49 -27.72
CA ASP A 103 -14.65 0.06 -26.42
C ASP A 103 -15.80 0.98 -25.97
N THR A 104 -16.85 0.38 -25.41
CA THR A 104 -17.96 1.11 -24.80
C THR A 104 -18.16 0.63 -23.37
N LEU A 105 -18.84 1.44 -22.56
CA LEU A 105 -19.21 1.07 -21.19
C LEU A 105 -20.14 -0.15 -21.12
N SER A 106 -20.64 -0.68 -22.24
CA SER A 106 -21.36 -1.95 -22.24
C SER A 106 -20.45 -3.17 -22.07
N SER A 107 -19.20 -3.07 -22.52
CA SER A 107 -18.26 -4.20 -22.65
C SER A 107 -16.90 -3.94 -22.02
N ALA A 108 -16.64 -2.72 -21.55
CA ALA A 108 -15.36 -2.35 -20.99
C ALA A 108 -15.44 -1.21 -19.98
N TYR A 109 -14.58 -1.27 -18.96
CA TYR A 109 -14.32 -0.17 -18.04
C TYR A 109 -12.92 -0.33 -17.44
N VAL A 110 -12.42 0.73 -16.84
CA VAL A 110 -11.17 0.70 -16.07
C VAL A 110 -11.43 1.21 -14.66
N VAL A 111 -10.83 0.57 -13.68
CA VAL A 111 -10.74 1.06 -12.31
C VAL A 111 -9.28 1.26 -11.94
N THR A 112 -8.98 2.44 -11.41
CA THR A 112 -7.63 2.82 -10.99
C THR A 112 -7.62 3.17 -9.51
N ALA A 113 -6.77 2.48 -8.75
CA ALA A 113 -6.37 2.85 -7.40
C ALA A 113 -5.07 3.66 -7.45
N ARG A 114 -5.11 4.93 -7.05
CA ARG A 114 -3.97 5.84 -7.00
C ARG A 114 -3.47 6.04 -5.58
N GLY A 115 -2.21 5.75 -5.32
CA GLY A 115 -1.59 5.98 -4.02
C GLY A 115 -1.63 7.46 -3.63
N ASN A 116 -2.14 7.73 -2.44
CA ASN A 116 -2.37 9.09 -1.94
C ASN A 116 -1.08 9.89 -1.84
N ARG A 117 -1.10 11.16 -2.28
CA ARG A 117 0.04 12.07 -2.15
C ARG A 117 0.39 12.27 -0.66
N GLY A 118 1.68 12.34 -0.35
CA GLY A 118 2.15 12.46 1.04
C GLY A 118 2.07 11.18 1.88
N SER A 119 1.59 10.06 1.32
CA SER A 119 1.63 8.75 1.97
C SER A 119 2.86 7.92 1.56
N SER A 120 3.12 6.82 2.26
CA SER A 120 4.19 5.89 1.84
C SER A 120 4.01 5.34 0.43
N GLN A 121 2.76 5.28 -0.06
CA GLN A 121 2.43 4.77 -1.40
C GLN A 121 2.82 5.77 -2.47
N ALA A 122 2.95 7.06 -2.15
CA ALA A 122 3.50 8.04 -3.09
C ALA A 122 4.97 7.73 -3.45
N SER A 123 5.69 7.05 -2.58
CA SER A 123 7.09 6.62 -2.78
C SER A 123 7.20 5.21 -3.38
N ASP A 124 6.10 4.54 -3.68
CA ASP A 124 6.11 3.24 -4.36
C ASP A 124 6.37 3.43 -5.85
N SER A 125 7.65 3.57 -6.21
CA SER A 125 8.10 3.94 -7.56
C SER A 125 7.74 2.92 -8.66
N GLN A 126 7.28 1.73 -8.29
CA GLN A 126 6.83 0.72 -9.23
C GLN A 126 5.32 0.53 -9.22
N CYS A 127 4.66 0.69 -8.07
CA CYS A 127 3.27 0.26 -7.89
C CYS A 127 2.36 1.30 -7.23
N ARG A 128 2.74 2.59 -7.24
CA ARG A 128 1.91 3.68 -6.68
C ARG A 128 0.51 3.72 -7.27
N ASN A 129 0.37 3.57 -8.59
CA ASN A 129 -0.90 3.53 -9.29
C ASN A 129 -1.14 2.11 -9.79
N MET A 130 -2.33 1.59 -9.55
CA MET A 130 -2.71 0.22 -9.84
C MET A 130 -4.04 0.24 -10.56
N SER A 131 -4.12 -0.41 -11.72
CA SER A 131 -5.30 -0.38 -12.56
C SER A 131 -5.72 -1.78 -12.95
N MET A 132 -7.03 -1.99 -12.99
CA MET A 132 -7.66 -3.16 -13.58
C MET A 132 -8.61 -2.68 -14.68
N ARG A 133 -8.52 -3.31 -15.83
CA ARG A 133 -9.40 -3.07 -16.97
C ARG A 133 -10.20 -4.32 -17.27
N LEU A 134 -11.51 -4.18 -17.40
CA LEU A 134 -12.34 -5.18 -18.06
C LEU A 134 -12.45 -4.78 -19.53
N ARG A 135 -12.21 -5.73 -20.45
CA ARG A 135 -12.40 -5.54 -21.88
C ARG A 135 -12.91 -6.81 -22.53
N GLY A 136 -14.15 -6.78 -23.04
CA GLY A 136 -14.73 -7.91 -23.76
C GLY A 136 -14.79 -9.20 -22.91
N GLY A 137 -15.03 -9.06 -21.60
CA GLY A 137 -15.05 -10.18 -20.65
C GLY A 137 -13.70 -10.60 -20.09
N ASN A 138 -12.59 -10.04 -20.59
CA ASN A 138 -11.25 -10.32 -20.07
C ASN A 138 -10.82 -9.26 -19.05
N LEU A 139 -10.25 -9.71 -17.94
CA LEU A 139 -9.62 -8.85 -16.95
C LEU A 139 -8.13 -8.69 -17.26
N GLU A 140 -7.68 -7.45 -17.28
CA GLU A 140 -6.30 -7.10 -17.51
C GLU A 140 -5.81 -6.19 -16.39
N TYR A 141 -4.58 -6.40 -15.94
CA TYR A 141 -4.01 -5.71 -14.79
C TYR A 141 -2.80 -4.88 -15.19
N ALA A 142 -2.65 -3.73 -14.56
CA ALA A 142 -1.54 -2.82 -14.75
C ALA A 142 -1.12 -2.16 -13.44
N GLY A 143 0.14 -1.72 -13.38
CA GLY A 143 0.71 -1.08 -12.21
C GLY A 143 1.91 -0.23 -12.63
N CYS A 144 2.06 0.94 -12.03
CA CYS A 144 3.18 1.84 -12.27
C CYS A 144 3.40 2.83 -11.12
N GLY A 145 4.61 3.39 -11.01
CA GLY A 145 4.90 4.43 -10.02
C GLY A 145 4.56 5.85 -10.46
N SER A 146 4.93 6.23 -11.68
CA SER A 146 4.83 7.61 -12.18
C SER A 146 4.20 7.72 -13.57
N CYS A 147 3.58 6.67 -14.08
CA CYS A 147 2.96 6.70 -15.39
C CYS A 147 1.59 7.39 -15.34
N GLY A 148 1.27 8.15 -16.40
CA GLY A 148 -0.09 8.56 -16.71
C GLY A 148 -0.86 7.46 -17.46
N ASP A 149 -0.15 6.66 -18.26
CA ASP A 149 -0.71 5.61 -19.11
C ASP A 149 -0.33 4.21 -18.61
N PHE A 150 -1.32 3.34 -18.50
CA PHE A 150 -1.15 1.97 -18.04
C PHE A 150 -0.79 1.03 -19.21
N SER A 151 0.30 0.27 -19.04
CA SER A 151 0.57 -0.90 -19.87
C SER A 151 -0.04 -2.14 -19.21
N TYR A 152 -1.12 -2.63 -19.80
CA TYR A 152 -1.86 -3.79 -19.31
C TYR A 152 -1.15 -5.07 -19.77
N ALA A 153 -0.75 -5.90 -18.81
CA ALA A 153 -0.06 -7.16 -19.07
C ALA A 153 -0.51 -8.24 -18.07
N VAL A 154 -0.60 -9.48 -18.54
CA VAL A 154 -1.05 -10.63 -17.74
C VAL A 154 -0.10 -10.91 -16.56
N THR A 155 1.18 -10.51 -16.67
CA THR A 155 2.20 -10.68 -15.63
C THR A 155 2.66 -9.34 -15.08
N ASN A 156 1.82 -8.66 -14.29
CA ASN A 156 2.21 -7.43 -13.63
C ASN A 156 2.76 -7.69 -12.20
N ALA A 157 3.99 -7.25 -11.92
CA ALA A 157 4.66 -7.45 -10.62
C ALA A 157 3.98 -6.73 -9.44
N CYS A 158 3.13 -5.75 -9.73
CA CYS A 158 2.34 -5.01 -8.74
C CYS A 158 1.03 -5.69 -8.40
N TRP A 159 0.71 -6.88 -8.90
CA TRP A 159 -0.50 -7.63 -8.56
C TRP A 159 -0.15 -8.99 -7.94
N PRO A 160 -0.93 -9.49 -6.97
CA PRO A 160 -0.71 -10.82 -6.44
C PRO A 160 -0.95 -11.80 -7.58
N LYS A 161 -0.09 -12.80 -7.67
CA LYS A 161 -0.27 -13.91 -8.62
C LYS A 161 -1.21 -14.95 -8.04
#